data_AF-A0A0P7WI62-F1
#
_entry.id   AF-A0A0P7WI62-F1
#
_cell.length_a   1.000
_cell.length_b   1.000
_cell.length_c   1.000
_cell.angle_alpha   90.00
_cell.angle_beta   90.00
_cell.angle_gamma   90.00
#
_symmetry.space_group_name_H-M   'P 1'
#
loop_
_entity.id
_entity.type
_entity.pdbx_description
1 polymer ?
#
loop_
_entity_poly.entity_id
_entity_poly.type
_entity_poly.pdbx_seq_one_letter_code
_entity_poly.pdbx_strand_id
1 'polypeptide(L)'
;MAAGDVAQFVEQNRQLAERVETFRSVSESEKHWKSRREFIFRNIGHYEDPELDHLLALSMVWANNVFLGCRCVHDSCRDHDDYL
;
A
#
# COMPACT_ATOMS: atom_id res chain seq x y z
N MET A 1 19.21 -5.53 -1.97
CA MET A 1 18.57 -6.74 -1.43
C MET A 1 17.09 -6.44 -1.15
N ALA A 2 16.20 -6.36 -2.14
CA ALA A 2 14.99 -5.52 -1.99
C ALA A 2 13.61 -6.13 -2.32
N ALA A 3 13.51 -7.26 -3.03
CA ALA A 3 12.21 -7.87 -3.39
C ALA A 3 12.01 -9.29 -2.82
N GLY A 4 13.08 -10.09 -2.77
CA GLY A 4 13.04 -11.44 -2.21
C GLY A 4 12.74 -11.48 -0.71
N ASP A 5 13.19 -10.47 0.03
CA ASP A 5 13.01 -10.37 1.47
C ASP A 5 11.54 -10.14 1.86
N VAL A 6 10.84 -9.28 1.10
CA VAL A 6 9.42 -8.99 1.30
C VAL A 6 8.56 -10.21 1.01
N ALA A 7 8.82 -10.92 -0.09
CA ALA A 7 8.05 -12.10 -0.46
C ALA A 7 8.18 -13.23 0.60
N GLN A 8 9.40 -13.44 1.09
CA GLN A 8 9.67 -14.42 2.14
C GLN A 8 9.00 -14.03 3.47
N PHE A 9 9.03 -12.75 3.83
CA PHE A 9 8.37 -12.23 5.03
C PHE A 9 6.85 -12.37 4.97
N VAL A 10 6.24 -12.11 3.80
CA VAL A 10 4.79 -12.28 3.56
C VAL A 10 4.37 -13.74 3.69
N GLU A 11 5.15 -14.68 3.16
CA GLU A 11 4.87 -16.11 3.27
C GLU A 11 4.88 -16.59 4.72
N GLN A 12 5.85 -16.12 5.50
CA GLN A 12 5.97 -16.44 6.93
C GLN A 12 4.90 -15.76 7.79
N ASN A 13 4.35 -14.63 7.34
CA ASN A 13 3.40 -13.80 8.10
C ASN A 13 2.08 -13.64 7.34
N ARG A 14 1.45 -14.76 6.94
CA ARG A 14 0.18 -14.76 6.20
C ARG A 14 -0.92 -13.90 6.85
N GLN A 15 -1.06 -13.98 8.17
CA GLN A 15 -2.04 -13.19 8.92
C GLN A 15 -1.75 -11.68 8.84
N LEU A 16 -0.47 -11.29 8.83
CA LEU A 16 -0.08 -9.91 8.64
C LEU A 16 -0.38 -9.46 7.22
N ALA A 17 -0.19 -10.32 6.23
CA ALA A 17 -0.51 -10.01 4.85
C ALA A 17 -2.02 -9.78 4.66
N GLU A 18 -2.86 -10.63 5.25
CA GLU A 18 -4.31 -10.42 5.26
C GLU A 18 -4.70 -9.11 5.99
N ARG A 19 -4.06 -8.81 7.13
CA ARG A 19 -4.24 -7.52 7.84
C ARG A 19 -3.84 -6.34 6.97
N VAL A 20 -2.73 -6.42 6.23
CA VAL A 20 -2.30 -5.34 5.33
C VAL A 20 -3.33 -5.11 4.22
N GLU A 21 -3.90 -6.17 3.63
CA GLU A 21 -4.94 -6.02 2.60
C GLU A 21 -6.18 -5.28 3.13
N THR A 22 -6.48 -5.34 4.43
CA THR A 22 -7.57 -4.54 5.04
C THR A 22 -7.31 -3.04 5.05
N PHE A 23 -6.05 -2.60 4.92
CA PHE A 23 -5.72 -1.18 4.92
C PHE A 23 -5.99 -0.51 3.57
N ARG A 24 -6.21 -1.27 2.49
CA ARG A 24 -6.49 -0.72 1.16
C ARG A 24 -7.72 0.20 1.20
N SER A 25 -7.62 1.37 0.57
CA SER A 25 -8.77 2.29 0.45
C SER A 25 -9.57 1.99 -0.81
N VAL A 26 -10.90 2.15 -0.76
CA VAL A 26 -11.79 1.89 -1.91
C VAL A 26 -11.56 2.83 -3.09
N SER A 27 -11.10 4.06 -2.82
CA SER A 27 -10.80 5.06 -3.87
C SER A 27 -9.38 4.95 -4.42
N GLU A 28 -8.65 3.90 -4.06
CA GLU A 28 -7.26 3.71 -4.42
C GLU A 28 -7.09 2.78 -5.62
N SER A 29 -6.47 3.30 -6.68
CA SER A 29 -6.13 2.50 -7.87
C SER A 29 -5.13 1.39 -7.54
N GLU A 30 -5.18 0.28 -8.28
CA GLU A 30 -4.29 -0.87 -8.06
C GLU A 30 -2.80 -0.52 -8.09
N LYS A 31 -2.39 0.39 -8.98
CA LYS A 31 -1.00 0.86 -9.07
C LYS A 31 -0.58 1.58 -7.78
N HIS A 32 -1.44 2.42 -7.24
CA HIS A 32 -1.20 3.14 -5.99
C HIS A 32 -1.12 2.16 -4.82
N TRP A 33 -2.09 1.24 -4.75
CA TRP A 33 -2.12 0.19 -3.73
C TRP A 33 -0.87 -0.68 -3.75
N LYS A 34 -0.41 -1.15 -4.93
CA LYS A 34 0.78 -2.00 -5.05
C LYS A 34 2.03 -1.34 -4.47
N SER A 35 2.28 -0.08 -4.79
CA SER A 35 3.41 0.67 -4.27
C SER A 35 3.29 0.93 -2.77
N ARG A 36 2.09 1.32 -2.31
CA ARG A 36 1.83 1.56 -0.89
C ARG A 36 1.98 0.28 -0.06
N ARG A 37 1.51 -0.86 -0.58
CA ARG A 37 1.64 -2.18 0.05
C ARG A 37 3.09 -2.58 0.25
N GLU A 38 3.93 -2.37 -0.77
CA GLU A 38 5.37 -2.63 -0.68
C GLU A 38 6.04 -1.74 0.39
N PHE A 39 5.62 -0.48 0.49
CA PHE A 39 6.08 0.43 1.54
C PHE A 39 5.68 -0.06 2.92
N ILE A 40 4.43 -0.48 3.11
CA ILE A 40 3.95 -1.02 4.40
C ILE A 40 4.75 -2.27 4.77
N PHE A 41 4.88 -3.27 3.90
CA PHE A 41 5.61 -4.50 4.25
C PHE A 41 7.08 -4.29 4.59
N ARG A 42 7.75 -3.32 3.97
CA ARG A 42 9.15 -3.00 4.29
C ARG A 42 9.32 -2.36 5.65
N ASN A 43 8.31 -1.62 6.10
CA ASN A 43 8.42 -0.81 7.30
C ASN A 43 7.69 -1.45 8.49
N ILE A 44 6.68 -2.30 8.28
CA ILE A 44 5.83 -2.85 9.35
C ILE A 44 6.61 -3.61 10.43
N GLY A 45 7.77 -4.19 10.12
CA GLY A 45 8.66 -4.81 11.12
C GLY A 45 9.41 -3.82 12.03
N HIS A 46 9.40 -2.53 11.68
CA HIS A 46 10.02 -1.43 12.45
C HIS A 46 9.00 -0.60 13.24
N TYR A 47 7.71 -0.83 13.06
CA TYR A 47 6.64 -0.11 13.75
C TYR A 47 5.84 -1.11 14.60
N GLU A 48 5.80 -0.90 15.90
CA GLU A 48 4.94 -1.66 16.82
C GLU A 48 3.59 -0.94 16.99
N ASP A 49 2.50 -1.66 17.29
CA ASP A 49 1.25 -1.03 17.72
C ASP A 49 1.55 -0.23 19.01
N PRO A 50 1.33 1.11 19.10
CA PRO A 50 0.32 1.95 18.41
C PRO A 50 0.83 2.84 17.26
N GLU A 51 2.09 2.72 16.83
CA GLU A 51 2.67 3.55 15.77
C GLU A 51 2.27 3.09 14.36
N LEU A 52 1.49 2.02 14.26
CA LEU A 52 0.98 1.50 13.00
C LEU A 52 0.10 2.52 12.26
N ASP A 53 -0.76 3.26 12.98
CA ASP A 53 -1.55 4.35 12.38
C ASP A 53 -0.66 5.43 11.77
N HIS A 54 0.49 5.71 12.39
CA HIS A 54 1.49 6.63 11.85
C HIS A 54 2.10 6.07 10.55
N LEU A 55 2.47 4.79 10.54
CA LEU A 55 2.98 4.13 9.33
C LEU A 55 1.95 4.18 8.19
N LEU A 56 0.67 3.95 8.48
CA LEU A 56 -0.39 4.01 7.48
C LEU A 56 -0.54 5.42 6.90
N ALA A 57 -0.57 6.44 7.75
CA ALA A 57 -0.62 7.83 7.32
C ALA A 57 0.62 8.19 6.46
N LEU A 58 1.82 7.79 6.89
CA LEU A 58 3.06 8.00 6.15
C LEU A 58 3.04 7.27 4.80
N SER A 59 2.51 6.05 4.76
CA SER A 59 2.39 5.26 3.51
C SER A 59 1.49 5.95 2.49
N MET A 60 0.39 6.58 2.94
CA MET A 60 -0.50 7.36 2.08
C MET A 60 0.19 8.60 1.56
N VAL A 61 0.90 9.36 2.41
CA VAL A 61 1.66 10.55 1.97
C VAL A 61 2.82 10.17 1.04
N TRP A 62 3.51 9.07 1.32
CA TRP A 62 4.58 8.57 0.48
C TRP A 62 4.07 8.11 -0.88
N ALA A 63 3.01 7.32 -0.92
CA ALA A 63 2.38 6.90 -2.17
C ALA A 63 1.88 8.14 -2.94
N ASN A 64 1.19 9.05 -2.25
CA ASN A 64 0.83 10.35 -2.79
C ASN A 64 2.05 11.07 -3.37
N ASN A 65 3.18 11.21 -2.68
CA ASN A 65 4.37 11.87 -3.21
C ASN A 65 5.00 11.13 -4.41
N VAL A 66 5.01 9.80 -4.39
CA VAL A 66 5.50 8.95 -5.50
C VAL A 66 4.61 9.12 -6.74
N PHE A 67 3.30 9.34 -6.57
CA PHE A 67 2.33 9.44 -7.67
C PHE A 67 1.91 10.88 -8.03
N LEU A 68 1.99 11.87 -7.13
CA LEU A 68 1.65 13.31 -7.34
C LEU A 68 2.73 14.09 -8.09
N GLY A 69 3.82 13.43 -8.51
CA GLY A 69 4.56 13.86 -9.71
C GLY A 69 3.68 13.83 -10.98
N CYS A 70 2.55 13.13 -10.95
CA CYS A 70 1.55 13.12 -12.01
C CYS A 70 0.35 14.00 -11.60
N ARG A 71 0.18 15.09 -12.34
CA ARG A 71 -0.96 16.01 -12.28
C ARG A 71 -2.28 15.25 -12.34
N CYS A 72 -2.98 15.17 -11.21
CA CYS A 72 -4.41 14.82 -11.15
C CYS A 72 -5.24 15.94 -11.78
N VAL A 73 -5.18 16.12 -13.11
CA VAL A 73 -6.12 16.98 -13.85
C VAL A 73 -6.51 16.43 -15.22
N HIS A 74 -6.17 15.18 -15.59
CA HIS A 74 -6.70 14.69 -16.87
C HIS A 74 -7.04 13.21 -17.02
N ASP A 75 -6.39 12.26 -16.35
CA ASP A 75 -6.70 10.86 -16.70
C ASP A 75 -7.74 10.24 -15.76
N SER A 76 -9.00 10.38 -16.18
CA SER A 76 -10.03 9.35 -16.12
C SER A 76 -9.98 8.41 -14.90
N CYS A 77 -10.59 8.83 -13.80
CA CYS A 77 -11.26 7.89 -12.90
C CYS A 77 -12.40 7.21 -13.68
N ARG A 78 -12.04 6.24 -14.51
CA ARG A 78 -12.95 5.22 -15.02
C ARG A 78 -12.30 3.88 -14.69
N ASP A 79 -12.16 3.66 -13.38
CA ASP A 79 -12.14 2.30 -12.88
C ASP A 79 -13.57 1.80 -13.11
N HIS A 80 -13.72 1.06 -14.22
CA HIS A 80 -14.89 0.27 -14.47
C HIS A 80 -14.85 -0.83 -13.41
N ASP A 81 -15.50 -0.52 -12.28
CA ASP A 81 -16.01 -1.49 -11.34
C ASP A 81 -16.98 -2.38 -12.14
N ASP A 82 -16.41 -3.40 -12.80
CA ASP A 82 -17.18 -4.49 -13.39
C ASP A 82 -17.66 -5.36 -12.23
N TYR A 83 -18.84 -4.96 -11.77
CA TYR A 83 -19.82 -5.81 -11.11
C TYR A 83 -20.03 -7.09 -11.95
N LEU A 84 -19.24 -8.15 -11.70
CA LEU A 84 -19.58 -9.55 -12.02
C LEU A 84 -18.75 -10.57 -11.24
#